data_AF-A0AAD4BVH6-F1
#
_entry.id   AF-A0AAD4BVH6-F1
#
_cell.length_a   1.000
_cell.length_b   1.000
_cell.length_c   1.000
_cell.angle_alpha   90.00
_cell.angle_beta   90.00
_cell.angle_gamma   90.00
#
_symmetry.space_group_name_H-M   'P 1'
#
loop_
_entity.id
_entity.type
_entity.pdbx_description
1 polymer ?
#
loop_
_entity_poly.entity_id
_entity_poly.type
_entity_poly.pdbx_seq_one_letter_code
_entity_poly.pdbx_strand_id
1 'polypeptide(L)'
;MVSSSCSSLVPLHWSCVHVMATFRSSVTASLFLSFLFGSIHAVPLVEKLGLLSAPARDLLKRTTPAPPYFLAYNDKYLNPLPTPSDLTGFNAFALTFLLASGSVDEAQNWQELTASQRSSYLSEYNAAGISLIVSAFGSTETPTSSGLDPVNTANSIASWVTTYGVLGVDVDYEDFNAFNSGNGAAETWLISFTKQLRTQLPQGEYILTHAPVAPWFSPGRWSGGGYLAVDTSVGYLIDWYNVQFYNQGATEYTTCAGLLTASSSVWPETALFQISANGVSLDKLVIGKPGTSADASNGYIDPSTLATCVAQAASMGWDAGVMVWQYPDATSSWIETVRGSTFPVSGSPSPSPSPSPSPSPTTTTTTSMLTSTTSMSATSPAPTSTTTTATSTTTAATPSPTSSCAGASAWVNNVAYVTGDQVTYDGDLWTANQWNEDETPGGLSGAWTYDNAC
;
A
#
# COMPACT_ATOMS: atom_id res chain seq x y z
N MET A 1 -62.98 -26.78 -21.40
CA MET A 1 -63.97 -26.82 -22.50
C MET A 1 -64.62 -25.46 -22.60
N VAL A 2 -64.48 -24.80 -23.77
CA VAL A 2 -65.43 -23.81 -24.38
C VAL A 2 -65.63 -22.50 -23.58
N SER A 3 -65.59 -21.28 -24.11
CA SER A 3 -65.29 -20.66 -25.41
C SER A 3 -65.44 -19.15 -25.21
N SER A 4 -64.59 -18.37 -25.88
CA SER A 4 -64.83 -17.13 -26.63
C SER A 4 -65.94 -16.15 -26.18
N SER A 5 -65.61 -14.86 -26.07
CA SER A 5 -65.66 -13.93 -27.21
C SER A 5 -65.55 -12.46 -26.78
N CYS A 6 -64.86 -11.70 -27.63
CA CYS A 6 -64.56 -10.28 -27.56
C CYS A 6 -65.66 -9.45 -28.26
N SER A 7 -65.89 -8.22 -27.81
CA SER A 7 -66.42 -7.02 -28.52
C SER A 7 -67.31 -6.22 -27.56
N SER A 8 -67.40 -4.90 -27.52
CA SER A 8 -66.68 -3.74 -28.05
C SER A 8 -67.48 -2.53 -27.55
N LEU A 9 -66.85 -1.36 -27.48
CA LEU A 9 -67.44 -0.01 -27.45
C LEU A 9 -67.90 0.58 -26.10
N VAL A 10 -67.12 1.58 -25.68
CA VAL A 10 -67.34 2.66 -24.70
C VAL A 10 -68.14 3.78 -25.41
N PRO A 11 -69.05 4.57 -24.77
CA PRO A 11 -68.60 5.76 -24.03
C PRO A 11 -69.38 6.25 -22.79
N LEU A 12 -68.56 6.83 -21.90
CA LEU A 12 -68.76 8.03 -21.05
C LEU A 12 -69.71 8.03 -19.82
N HIS A 13 -69.03 8.08 -18.66
CA HIS A 13 -69.15 9.10 -17.59
C HIS A 13 -70.45 9.18 -16.74
N TRP A 14 -70.37 8.73 -15.49
CA TRP A 14 -70.45 9.58 -14.27
C TRP A 14 -70.10 8.81 -12.98
N SER A 15 -69.14 9.36 -12.26
CA SER A 15 -68.99 9.45 -10.79
C SER A 15 -69.01 8.18 -9.92
N CYS A 16 -67.88 7.85 -9.31
CA CYS A 16 -67.83 7.81 -7.84
C CYS A 16 -66.40 7.91 -7.27
N VAL A 17 -66.32 8.72 -6.23
CA VAL A 17 -65.21 9.08 -5.33
C VAL A 17 -64.63 7.84 -4.64
N HIS A 18 -63.29 7.76 -4.48
CA HIS A 18 -62.59 7.57 -3.19
C HIS A 18 -61.05 7.62 -3.33
N VAL A 19 -60.51 8.72 -2.80
CA VAL A 19 -59.23 8.96 -2.12
C VAL A 19 -58.31 7.75 -1.87
N MET A 20 -57.06 7.82 -2.35
CA MET A 20 -55.88 7.75 -1.46
C MET A 20 -54.62 8.34 -2.12
N ALA A 21 -53.91 9.11 -1.31
CA ALA A 21 -52.89 10.07 -1.69
C ALA A 21 -51.54 9.45 -2.08
N THR A 22 -50.93 10.00 -3.12
CA THR A 22 -49.48 9.94 -3.35
C THR A 22 -48.96 11.37 -3.33
N PHE A 23 -48.25 11.76 -2.27
CA PHE A 23 -47.50 13.02 -2.23
C PHE A 23 -46.12 12.75 -2.84
N ARG A 24 -45.91 13.22 -4.08
CA ARG A 24 -44.58 13.41 -4.65
C ARG A 24 -44.12 14.84 -4.44
N SER A 25 -42.87 14.94 -4.01
CA SER A 25 -42.06 16.12 -3.77
C SER A 25 -42.17 17.20 -4.86
N SER A 26 -42.24 18.46 -4.45
CA SER A 26 -41.94 19.62 -5.29
C SER A 26 -41.35 20.71 -4.39
N VAL A 27 -40.02 20.74 -4.30
CA VAL A 27 -39.29 21.91 -3.81
C VAL A 27 -38.51 22.48 -4.99
N THR A 28 -39.07 23.52 -5.58
CA THR A 28 -38.43 24.40 -6.56
C THR A 28 -37.39 25.26 -5.85
N ALA A 29 -36.10 25.03 -6.13
CA ALA A 29 -35.03 25.95 -5.79
C ALA A 29 -34.83 26.95 -6.94
N SER A 30 -35.02 28.24 -6.65
CA SER A 30 -34.84 29.33 -7.61
C SER A 30 -33.34 29.62 -7.78
N LEU A 31 -32.83 29.48 -9.01
CA LEU A 31 -31.49 29.94 -9.40
C LEU A 31 -31.57 31.44 -9.73
N PHE A 32 -30.97 32.30 -8.91
CA PHE A 32 -30.65 33.67 -9.31
C PHE A 32 -29.18 33.73 -9.73
N LEU A 33 -28.97 33.95 -11.02
CA LEU A 33 -27.67 34.12 -11.65
C LEU A 33 -27.31 35.61 -11.65
N SER A 34 -26.30 36.00 -10.88
CA SER A 34 -25.69 37.33 -10.96
C SER A 34 -24.22 37.18 -11.35
N PHE A 35 -23.93 37.44 -12.62
CA PHE A 35 -22.57 37.59 -13.14
C PHE A 35 -22.00 38.94 -12.69
N LEU A 36 -21.00 38.91 -11.81
CA LEU A 36 -20.05 40.00 -11.61
C LEU A 36 -18.65 39.41 -11.56
N PHE A 37 -17.85 39.71 -12.59
CA PHE A 37 -16.43 39.40 -12.63
C PHE A 37 -15.71 40.23 -11.57
N GLY A 38 -15.42 39.60 -10.43
CA GLY A 38 -14.51 40.10 -9.41
C GLY A 38 -13.46 39.02 -9.13
N SER A 39 -12.18 39.39 -9.13
CA SER A 39 -11.05 38.50 -8.87
C SER A 39 -11.29 37.67 -7.61
N ILE A 40 -11.56 36.37 -7.80
CA ILE A 40 -11.76 35.42 -6.71
C ILE A 40 -10.39 35.18 -6.09
N HIS A 41 -10.09 35.90 -5.02
CA HIS A 41 -9.09 35.45 -4.07
C HIS A 41 -9.68 34.19 -3.44
N ALA A 42 -9.01 33.05 -3.65
CA ALA A 42 -9.40 31.81 -2.99
C ALA A 42 -9.29 32.03 -1.47
N VAL A 43 -10.44 32.21 -0.81
CA VAL A 43 -10.53 32.27 0.65
C VAL A 43 -10.07 30.91 1.18
N PRO A 44 -9.11 30.86 2.13
CA PRO A 44 -8.61 29.62 2.70
C PRO A 44 -9.76 28.76 3.23
N LEU A 45 -9.69 27.44 3.04
CA LEU A 45 -10.72 26.48 3.48
C LEU A 45 -11.09 26.66 4.95
N VAL A 46 -10.12 27.05 5.79
CA VAL A 46 -10.27 27.34 7.22
C VAL A 46 -11.29 28.45 7.49
N GLU A 47 -11.31 29.53 6.71
CA GLU A 47 -12.28 30.63 6.86
C GLU A 47 -13.69 30.23 6.40
N LYS A 48 -13.80 29.41 5.34
CA LYS A 48 -15.08 28.87 4.89
C LYS A 48 -15.68 27.86 5.87
N LEU A 49 -14.86 27.03 6.51
CA LEU A 49 -15.27 26.11 7.57
C LEU A 49 -15.76 26.87 8.82
N GLY A 50 -15.20 28.05 9.11
CA GLY A 50 -15.60 28.90 10.22
C GLY A 50 -17.08 29.31 10.24
N LEU A 51 -17.71 29.38 9.07
CA LEU A 51 -19.12 29.75 8.89
C LEU A 51 -20.11 28.60 9.08
N LEU A 52 -19.63 27.37 9.22
CA LEU A 52 -20.46 26.17 9.34
C LEU A 52 -20.76 25.84 10.81
N SER A 53 -21.90 25.17 11.04
CA SER A 53 -22.24 24.65 12.37
C SER A 53 -21.20 23.63 12.84
N ALA A 54 -21.04 23.44 14.15
CA ALA A 54 -20.09 22.43 14.68
C ALA A 54 -20.34 21.02 14.11
N PRO A 55 -21.60 20.53 13.96
CA PRO A 55 -21.88 19.26 13.29
C PRO A 55 -21.51 19.26 11.80
N ALA A 56 -21.75 20.35 11.07
CA ALA A 56 -21.39 20.44 9.66
C ALA A 56 -19.86 20.49 9.45
N ARG A 57 -19.13 21.16 10.36
CA ARG A 57 -17.67 21.13 10.39
C ARG A 57 -17.13 19.74 10.70
N ASP A 58 -17.72 19.05 11.67
CA ASP A 58 -17.30 17.70 12.04
C ASP A 58 -17.56 16.72 10.88
N LEU A 59 -18.71 16.85 10.21
CA LEU A 59 -19.04 16.06 9.03
C LEU A 59 -18.08 16.34 7.85
N LEU A 60 -17.75 17.60 7.56
CA LEU A 60 -16.79 17.96 6.51
C LEU A 60 -15.34 17.56 6.81
N LYS A 61 -14.97 17.43 8.08
CA LYS A 61 -13.66 16.85 8.46
C LYS A 61 -13.63 15.33 8.25
N ARG A 62 -14.80 14.70 8.25
CA ARG A 62 -15.02 13.25 8.21
C ARG A 62 -15.33 12.74 6.81
N THR A 63 -15.64 13.62 5.86
CA THR A 63 -15.87 13.21 4.47
C THR A 63 -14.62 12.57 3.89
N THR A 64 -14.78 11.35 3.35
CA THR A 64 -13.76 10.66 2.57
C THR A 64 -13.20 11.62 1.51
N PRO A 65 -11.88 11.84 1.44
CA PRO A 65 -11.26 12.65 0.40
C PRO A 65 -11.61 12.13 -1.00
N ALA A 66 -11.62 13.01 -2.00
CA ALA A 66 -11.60 12.58 -3.39
C ALA A 66 -10.16 12.18 -3.80
N PRO A 67 -9.97 11.28 -4.78
CA PRO A 67 -8.65 10.97 -5.30
C PRO A 67 -7.99 12.23 -5.92
N PRO A 68 -6.65 12.30 -5.99
CA PRO A 68 -5.69 11.23 -5.65
C PRO A 68 -5.44 11.07 -4.15
N TYR A 69 -5.17 9.85 -3.72
CA TYR A 69 -4.83 9.45 -2.36
C TYR A 69 -3.30 9.28 -2.24
N PHE A 70 -2.69 10.00 -1.29
CA PHE A 70 -1.27 9.91 -0.98
C PHE A 70 -1.12 9.53 0.49
N LEU A 71 -0.90 8.23 0.72
CA LEU A 71 -0.90 7.62 2.05
C LEU A 71 0.50 7.17 2.47
N ALA A 72 0.87 7.41 3.72
CA ALA A 72 2.04 6.79 4.34
C ALA A 72 1.65 6.01 5.59
N TYR A 73 2.18 4.80 5.74
CA TYR A 73 2.19 4.05 7.00
C TYR A 73 3.38 4.46 7.86
N ASN A 74 3.30 4.28 9.18
CA ASN A 74 4.41 4.54 10.10
C ASN A 74 4.59 3.43 11.14
N ASP A 75 5.37 2.40 10.79
CA ASP A 75 5.70 1.29 11.69
C ASP A 75 6.98 1.50 12.49
N LYS A 76 7.82 2.46 12.07
CA LYS A 76 8.90 2.93 12.95
C LYS A 76 8.28 3.75 14.08
N TYR A 77 8.52 3.34 15.32
CA TYR A 77 8.07 4.07 16.51
C TYR A 77 8.63 5.50 16.54
N LEU A 78 7.75 6.49 16.67
CA LEU A 78 8.00 7.92 16.59
C LEU A 78 7.31 8.65 17.74
N ASN A 79 8.10 9.18 18.67
CA ASN A 79 7.59 10.04 19.73
C ASN A 79 8.43 11.33 19.80
N PRO A 80 7.88 12.51 19.40
CA PRO A 80 6.49 12.76 19.00
C PRO A 80 6.12 12.23 17.60
N LEU A 81 4.82 12.14 17.32
CA LEU A 81 4.29 11.94 15.96
C LEU A 81 4.77 13.07 15.03
N PRO A 82 4.91 12.81 13.72
CA PRO A 82 5.32 13.83 12.76
C PRO A 82 4.33 15.00 12.76
N THR A 83 4.86 16.20 12.56
CA THR A 83 4.01 17.38 12.35
C THR A 83 3.45 17.36 10.93
N PRO A 84 2.36 18.08 10.63
CA PRO A 84 1.87 18.17 9.26
C PRO A 84 2.90 18.70 8.25
N SER A 85 3.85 19.54 8.68
CA SER A 85 4.93 19.99 7.81
C SER A 85 5.87 18.86 7.37
N ASP A 86 6.08 17.85 8.21
CA ASP A 86 6.92 16.68 7.89
C ASP A 86 6.24 15.75 6.86
N LEU A 87 4.92 15.86 6.74
CA LEU A 87 4.04 15.08 5.87
C LEU A 87 3.55 15.86 4.64
N THR A 88 4.18 16.98 4.31
CA THR A 88 3.83 17.78 3.12
C THR A 88 3.83 16.90 1.86
N GLY A 89 2.70 16.90 1.14
CA GLY A 89 2.52 16.09 -0.07
C GLY A 89 1.78 14.78 0.16
N PHE A 90 1.61 14.34 1.41
CA PHE A 90 0.63 13.31 1.78
C PHE A 90 -0.72 13.94 2.12
N ASN A 91 -1.80 13.18 1.97
CA ASN A 91 -3.15 13.56 2.42
C ASN A 91 -3.82 12.48 3.28
N ALA A 92 -3.15 11.35 3.52
CA ALA A 92 -3.53 10.37 4.52
C ALA A 92 -2.29 9.84 5.25
N PHE A 93 -2.44 9.52 6.53
CA PHE A 93 -1.38 8.96 7.37
C PHE A 93 -1.98 7.87 8.25
N ALA A 94 -1.43 6.66 8.20
CA ALA A 94 -1.98 5.47 8.84
C ALA A 94 -1.12 5.02 10.02
N LEU A 95 -1.65 5.18 11.23
CA LEU A 95 -1.06 4.68 12.47
C LEU A 95 -1.05 3.16 12.48
N THR A 96 0.11 2.54 12.53
CA THR A 96 0.24 1.08 12.66
C THR A 96 0.47 0.70 14.13
N PHE A 97 -0.03 -0.40 14.69
CA PHE A 97 -1.12 -1.26 14.22
C PHE A 97 -2.19 -1.40 15.31
N LEU A 98 -3.42 -1.69 14.88
CA LEU A 98 -4.50 -2.11 15.75
C LEU A 98 -4.79 -3.60 15.56
N LEU A 99 -4.36 -4.40 16.53
CA LEU A 99 -4.62 -5.84 16.56
C LEU A 99 -5.92 -6.15 17.30
N ALA A 100 -6.41 -7.37 17.17
CA ALA A 100 -7.58 -7.83 17.95
C ALA A 100 -7.32 -7.83 19.47
N SER A 101 -6.06 -7.94 19.88
CA SER A 101 -5.63 -7.85 21.28
C SER A 101 -5.51 -6.41 21.80
N GLY A 102 -5.49 -5.41 20.92
CA GLY A 102 -5.35 -3.99 21.26
C GLY A 102 -4.43 -3.23 20.31
N SER A 103 -4.25 -1.94 20.58
CA SER A 103 -3.29 -1.10 19.86
C SER A 103 -1.86 -1.49 20.20
N VAL A 104 -1.01 -1.55 19.19
CA VAL A 104 0.45 -1.71 19.31
C VAL A 104 1.14 -0.57 18.55
N ASP A 105 2.45 -0.46 18.72
CA ASP A 105 3.32 0.48 17.99
C ASP A 105 2.79 1.93 18.03
N GLU A 106 2.57 2.55 16.87
CA GLU A 106 2.12 3.93 16.75
C GLU A 106 0.63 4.15 17.06
N ALA A 107 -0.21 3.13 16.88
CA ALA A 107 -1.57 3.17 17.39
C ALA A 107 -1.56 3.22 18.92
N GLN A 108 -0.65 2.50 19.59
CA GLN A 108 -0.51 2.55 21.04
C GLN A 108 -0.03 3.93 21.51
N ASN A 109 0.99 4.49 20.85
CA ASN A 109 1.48 5.83 21.11
C ASN A 109 0.35 6.88 21.04
N TRP A 110 -0.50 6.80 20.01
CA TRP A 110 -1.69 7.65 19.88
C TRP A 110 -2.70 7.47 21.02
N GLN A 111 -2.95 6.22 21.42
CA GLN A 111 -3.85 5.88 22.51
C GLN A 111 -3.36 6.44 23.86
N GLU A 112 -2.04 6.47 24.09
CA GLU A 112 -1.42 6.95 25.34
C GLU A 112 -1.41 8.48 25.48
N LEU A 113 -1.58 9.23 24.39
CA LEU A 113 -1.74 10.69 24.44
C LEU A 113 -2.95 11.09 25.31
N THR A 114 -2.92 12.29 25.86
CA THR A 114 -4.12 12.88 26.47
C THR A 114 -5.14 13.24 25.39
N ALA A 115 -6.43 13.32 25.77
CA ALA A 115 -7.48 13.75 24.85
C ALA A 115 -7.20 15.15 24.23
N SER A 116 -6.59 16.05 25.00
CA SER A 116 -6.21 17.39 24.54
C SER A 116 -5.09 17.36 23.50
N GLN A 117 -4.08 16.49 23.68
CA GLN A 117 -3.01 16.30 22.70
C GLN A 117 -3.56 15.71 21.40
N ARG A 118 -4.37 14.65 21.48
CA ARG A 118 -5.05 14.08 20.29
C ARG A 118 -5.87 15.11 19.55
N SER A 119 -6.67 15.91 20.27
CA SER A 119 -7.47 16.99 19.67
C SER A 119 -6.61 18.03 18.94
N SER A 120 -5.43 18.34 19.48
CA SER A 120 -4.48 19.28 18.85
C SER A 120 -3.90 18.69 17.57
N TYR A 121 -3.38 17.46 17.61
CA TYR A 121 -2.89 16.75 16.41
C TYR A 121 -3.97 16.62 15.33
N LEU A 122 -5.18 16.17 15.69
CA LEU A 122 -6.28 16.06 14.75
C LEU A 122 -6.62 17.42 14.13
N SER A 123 -6.59 18.50 14.90
CA SER A 123 -6.84 19.84 14.36
C SER A 123 -5.76 20.28 13.38
N GLU A 124 -4.49 20.02 13.69
CA GLU A 124 -3.34 20.37 12.86
C GLU A 124 -3.31 19.58 11.55
N TYR A 125 -3.49 18.26 11.62
CA TYR A 125 -3.56 17.37 10.45
C TYR A 125 -4.74 17.75 9.55
N ASN A 126 -5.94 17.96 10.13
CA ASN A 126 -7.11 18.39 9.36
C ASN A 126 -6.91 19.75 8.70
N ALA A 127 -6.25 20.71 9.38
CA ALA A 127 -5.95 22.02 8.80
C ALA A 127 -4.98 21.92 7.61
N ALA A 128 -4.09 20.92 7.62
CA ALA A 128 -3.19 20.61 6.51
C ALA A 128 -3.84 19.74 5.42
N GLY A 129 -5.08 19.27 5.61
CA GLY A 129 -5.76 18.37 4.68
C GLY A 129 -5.26 16.93 4.72
N ILE A 130 -4.69 16.50 5.86
CA ILE A 130 -4.20 15.14 6.08
C ILE A 130 -5.20 14.38 6.96
N SER A 131 -5.71 13.26 6.46
CA SER A 131 -6.54 12.34 7.23
C SER A 131 -5.68 11.38 8.04
N LEU A 132 -5.77 11.46 9.37
CA LEU A 132 -5.16 10.48 10.27
C LEU A 132 -6.11 9.28 10.43
N ILE A 133 -5.65 8.09 10.05
CA ILE A 133 -6.38 6.81 10.18
C ILE A 133 -5.53 5.80 10.97
N VAL A 134 -6.09 4.63 11.27
CA VAL A 134 -5.35 3.51 11.87
C VAL A 134 -5.29 2.32 10.90
N SER A 135 -4.18 1.60 10.84
CA SER A 135 -4.07 0.32 10.14
C SER A 135 -4.37 -0.82 11.11
N ALA A 136 -5.36 -1.65 10.78
CA ALA A 136 -5.67 -2.85 11.52
C ALA A 136 -4.88 -4.05 10.96
N PHE A 137 -4.42 -4.92 11.86
CA PHE A 137 -3.63 -6.12 11.55
C PHE A 137 -2.18 -5.85 11.14
N GLY A 138 -1.82 -6.06 9.88
CA GLY A 138 -0.45 -6.20 9.41
C GLY A 138 0.04 -7.65 9.44
N SER A 139 1.29 -7.85 9.01
CA SER A 139 1.90 -9.17 8.78
C SER A 139 1.94 -10.13 9.98
N THR A 140 1.74 -9.63 11.21
CA THR A 140 1.87 -10.40 12.44
C THR A 140 0.56 -10.99 12.96
N GLU A 141 -0.61 -10.56 12.46
CA GLU A 141 -1.91 -11.08 12.88
C GLU A 141 -2.62 -11.80 11.74
N THR A 142 -3.05 -13.04 12.01
CA THR A 142 -3.73 -13.92 11.04
C THR A 142 -5.17 -14.16 11.50
N PRO A 143 -6.07 -13.18 11.33
CA PRO A 143 -7.36 -13.18 12.02
C PRO A 143 -8.26 -14.36 11.66
N THR A 144 -8.22 -14.86 10.42
CA THR A 144 -9.07 -15.99 10.01
C THR A 144 -8.48 -17.32 10.47
N SER A 145 -7.19 -17.53 10.27
CA SER A 145 -6.46 -18.74 10.68
C SER A 145 -6.41 -18.87 12.21
N SER A 146 -6.40 -17.75 12.93
CA SER A 146 -6.48 -17.69 14.39
C SER A 146 -7.90 -17.84 14.94
N GLY A 147 -8.91 -17.98 14.07
CA GLY A 147 -10.30 -18.21 14.47
C GLY A 147 -10.97 -16.99 15.11
N LEU A 148 -10.51 -15.77 14.81
CA LEU A 148 -11.15 -14.56 15.29
C LEU A 148 -12.51 -14.38 14.63
N ASP A 149 -13.50 -13.98 15.40
CA ASP A 149 -14.84 -13.70 14.89
C ASP A 149 -14.85 -12.33 14.16
N PRO A 150 -15.20 -12.26 12.86
CA PRO A 150 -15.11 -11.02 12.10
C PRO A 150 -16.02 -9.91 12.62
N VAL A 151 -17.17 -10.26 13.22
CA VAL A 151 -18.11 -9.27 13.73
C VAL A 151 -17.59 -8.64 15.02
N ASN A 152 -17.13 -9.45 15.97
CA ASN A 152 -16.55 -8.97 17.22
C ASN A 152 -15.27 -8.18 16.97
N THR A 153 -14.39 -8.65 16.07
CA THR A 153 -13.16 -7.92 15.72
C THR A 153 -13.49 -6.57 15.09
N ALA A 154 -14.45 -6.50 14.16
CA ALA A 154 -14.89 -5.23 13.58
C ALA A 154 -15.46 -4.28 14.64
N ASN A 155 -16.21 -4.81 15.62
CA ASN A 155 -16.77 -4.01 16.70
C ASN A 155 -15.68 -3.40 17.59
N SER A 156 -14.66 -4.18 17.96
CA SER A 156 -13.54 -3.70 18.76
C SER A 156 -12.74 -2.63 18.02
N ILE A 157 -12.47 -2.83 16.73
CA ILE A 157 -11.73 -1.88 15.89
C ILE A 157 -12.52 -0.57 15.71
N ALA A 158 -13.81 -0.64 15.37
CA ALA A 158 -14.65 0.56 15.24
C ALA A 158 -14.79 1.32 16.57
N SER A 159 -14.88 0.60 17.69
CA SER A 159 -14.89 1.21 19.03
C SER A 159 -13.59 1.97 19.31
N TRP A 160 -12.44 1.41 18.95
CA TRP A 160 -11.15 2.09 19.08
C TRP A 160 -11.08 3.35 18.22
N VAL A 161 -11.45 3.25 16.94
CA VAL A 161 -11.47 4.37 15.98
C VAL A 161 -12.30 5.53 16.54
N THR A 162 -13.52 5.24 17.00
CA THR A 162 -14.42 6.27 17.54
C THR A 162 -13.97 6.82 18.88
N THR A 163 -13.36 6.00 19.74
CA THR A 163 -12.85 6.42 21.06
C THR A 163 -11.63 7.35 20.94
N TYR A 164 -10.71 7.03 20.03
CA TYR A 164 -9.45 7.76 19.87
C TYR A 164 -9.47 8.80 18.74
N GLY A 165 -10.59 8.92 18.02
CA GLY A 165 -10.91 10.07 17.18
C GLY A 165 -10.19 10.13 15.84
N VAL A 166 -9.55 9.04 15.40
CA VAL A 166 -9.02 8.95 14.02
C VAL A 166 -10.17 8.88 13.01
N LEU A 167 -9.89 9.22 11.75
CA LEU A 167 -10.91 9.44 10.72
C LEU A 167 -11.28 8.19 9.93
N GLY A 168 -10.74 7.02 10.30
CA GLY A 168 -10.99 5.80 9.56
C GLY A 168 -10.07 4.66 9.95
N VAL A 169 -10.20 3.57 9.21
CA VAL A 169 -9.39 2.37 9.35
C VAL A 169 -8.95 1.85 7.99
N ASP A 170 -7.69 1.47 7.90
CA ASP A 170 -7.14 0.62 6.84
C ASP A 170 -7.13 -0.84 7.31
N VAL A 171 -7.57 -1.75 6.45
CA VAL A 171 -7.61 -3.19 6.73
C VAL A 171 -6.43 -3.85 6.05
N ASP A 172 -5.35 -4.00 6.81
CA ASP A 172 -4.09 -4.62 6.37
C ASP A 172 -4.08 -6.12 6.69
N TYR A 173 -5.08 -6.82 6.15
CA TYR A 173 -5.24 -8.25 6.35
C TYR A 173 -4.15 -9.00 5.59
N GLU A 174 -3.27 -9.71 6.30
CA GLU A 174 -2.16 -10.50 5.72
C GLU A 174 -2.21 -11.99 6.12
N ASP A 175 -3.41 -12.56 6.23
CA ASP A 175 -3.58 -13.99 6.54
C ASP A 175 -3.37 -14.88 5.31
N PHE A 176 -2.11 -15.03 4.92
CA PHE A 176 -1.71 -15.87 3.79
C PHE A 176 -2.14 -17.32 3.97
N ASN A 177 -2.16 -17.84 5.19
CA ASN A 177 -2.62 -19.22 5.46
C ASN A 177 -4.09 -19.40 5.06
N ALA A 178 -4.95 -18.45 5.41
CA ALA A 178 -6.36 -18.49 5.05
C ALA A 178 -6.56 -18.38 3.53
N PHE A 179 -5.87 -17.45 2.85
CA PHE A 179 -5.93 -17.33 1.39
C PHE A 179 -5.38 -18.57 0.67
N ASN A 180 -4.21 -19.08 1.09
CA ASN A 180 -3.56 -20.25 0.50
C ASN A 180 -4.35 -21.54 0.70
N SER A 181 -5.21 -21.61 1.72
CA SER A 181 -6.12 -22.75 1.89
C SER A 181 -7.15 -22.87 0.77
N GLY A 182 -7.44 -21.78 0.04
CA GLY A 182 -8.34 -21.74 -1.11
C GLY A 182 -9.81 -22.04 -0.79
N ASN A 183 -10.20 -22.23 0.46
CA ASN A 183 -11.55 -22.68 0.80
C ASN A 183 -12.61 -21.56 0.91
N GLY A 184 -12.24 -20.31 0.61
CA GLY A 184 -13.13 -19.15 0.70
C GLY A 184 -13.27 -18.54 2.10
N ALA A 185 -12.53 -19.04 3.10
CA ALA A 185 -12.64 -18.56 4.49
C ALA A 185 -12.13 -17.13 4.64
N ALA A 186 -11.01 -16.77 4.00
CA ALA A 186 -10.45 -15.42 4.04
C ALA A 186 -11.45 -14.40 3.46
N GLU A 187 -12.00 -14.70 2.28
CA GLU A 187 -12.98 -13.85 1.61
C GLU A 187 -14.26 -13.71 2.45
N THR A 188 -14.78 -14.82 2.99
CA THR A 188 -15.98 -14.80 3.85
C THR A 188 -15.77 -13.97 5.11
N TRP A 189 -14.59 -14.08 5.72
CA TRP A 189 -14.21 -13.31 6.90
C TRP A 189 -14.13 -11.82 6.58
N LEU A 190 -13.37 -11.44 5.53
CA LEU A 190 -13.22 -10.06 5.07
C LEU A 190 -14.57 -9.41 4.72
N ILE A 191 -15.45 -10.13 4.01
CA ILE A 191 -16.78 -9.64 3.66
C ILE A 191 -17.62 -9.34 4.91
N SER A 192 -17.61 -10.25 5.88
CA SER A 192 -18.38 -10.08 7.13
C SER A 192 -17.81 -8.94 7.97
N PHE A 193 -16.49 -8.88 8.09
CA PHE A 193 -15.75 -7.85 8.82
C PHE A 193 -16.01 -6.46 8.22
N THR A 194 -15.87 -6.31 6.90
CA THR A 194 -16.09 -5.04 6.17
C THR A 194 -17.52 -4.54 6.34
N LYS A 195 -18.52 -5.43 6.18
CA LYS A 195 -19.93 -5.07 6.41
C LYS A 195 -20.15 -4.62 7.84
N GLN A 196 -19.57 -5.31 8.81
CA GLN A 196 -19.74 -4.96 10.21
C GLN A 196 -19.06 -3.62 10.56
N LEU A 197 -17.85 -3.35 10.06
CA LEU A 197 -17.20 -2.06 10.23
C LEU A 197 -18.11 -0.92 9.77
N ARG A 198 -18.73 -1.04 8.60
CA ARG A 198 -19.64 0.00 8.07
C ARG A 198 -20.93 0.21 8.87
N THR A 199 -21.32 -0.73 9.75
CA THR A 199 -22.43 -0.48 10.68
C THR A 199 -22.08 0.55 11.76
N GLN A 200 -20.79 0.72 12.06
CA GLN A 200 -20.29 1.64 13.09
C GLN A 200 -19.46 2.80 12.52
N LEU A 201 -18.88 2.63 11.34
CA LEU A 201 -18.08 3.60 10.60
C LEU A 201 -18.73 3.88 9.24
N PRO A 202 -19.84 4.65 9.19
CA PRO A 202 -20.61 4.86 7.96
C PRO A 202 -19.76 5.43 6.82
N GLN A 203 -20.05 4.97 5.60
CA GLN A 203 -19.38 5.48 4.40
C GLN A 203 -19.68 6.96 4.18
N GLY A 204 -18.66 7.72 3.81
CA GLY A 204 -18.72 9.18 3.70
C GLY A 204 -18.57 9.92 5.03
N GLU A 205 -18.52 9.21 6.17
CA GLU A 205 -18.16 9.76 7.49
C GLU A 205 -16.85 9.21 8.04
N TYR A 206 -16.43 8.04 7.57
CA TYR A 206 -15.14 7.46 7.92
C TYR A 206 -14.51 6.84 6.69
N ILE A 207 -13.19 6.99 6.59
CA ILE A 207 -12.38 6.29 5.60
C ILE A 207 -12.34 4.81 5.97
N LEU A 208 -12.63 3.94 5.00
CA LEU A 208 -12.37 2.50 5.07
C LEU A 208 -11.57 2.08 3.84
N THR A 209 -10.35 1.65 4.08
CA THR A 209 -9.43 1.17 3.03
C THR A 209 -8.99 -0.24 3.34
N HIS A 210 -8.44 -0.92 2.34
CA HIS A 210 -7.83 -2.22 2.50
C HIS A 210 -6.45 -2.21 1.87
N ALA A 211 -5.50 -2.98 2.38
CA ALA A 211 -4.15 -3.10 1.85
C ALA A 211 -3.83 -4.51 1.30
N PRO A 212 -4.58 -5.03 0.31
CA PRO A 212 -4.30 -6.35 -0.25
C PRO A 212 -2.97 -6.40 -1.00
N VAL A 213 -2.29 -7.54 -0.95
CA VAL A 213 -1.22 -7.84 -1.90
C VAL A 213 -1.75 -8.02 -3.32
N ALA A 214 -1.03 -7.52 -4.33
CA ALA A 214 -1.46 -7.57 -5.73
C ALA A 214 -1.83 -9.00 -6.22
N PRO A 215 -1.11 -10.08 -5.84
CA PRO A 215 -1.48 -11.46 -6.17
C PRO A 215 -2.89 -11.91 -5.82
N TRP A 216 -3.51 -11.32 -4.79
CA TRP A 216 -4.88 -11.67 -4.41
C TRP A 216 -5.94 -11.26 -5.42
N PHE A 217 -5.59 -10.41 -6.39
CA PHE A 217 -6.45 -10.07 -7.53
C PHE A 217 -6.29 -11.01 -8.73
N SER A 218 -5.41 -12.02 -8.68
CA SER A 218 -5.19 -12.91 -9.82
C SER A 218 -6.45 -13.77 -10.11
N PRO A 219 -7.09 -13.62 -11.28
CA PRO A 219 -8.34 -14.31 -11.59
C PRO A 219 -8.14 -15.82 -11.66
N GLY A 220 -9.06 -16.56 -11.04
CA GLY A 220 -9.06 -18.03 -11.05
C GLY A 220 -7.95 -18.70 -10.23
N ARG A 221 -7.04 -17.93 -9.59
CA ARG A 221 -5.98 -18.49 -8.75
C ARG A 221 -6.49 -18.98 -7.40
N TRP A 222 -7.35 -18.20 -6.78
CA TRP A 222 -7.91 -18.47 -5.46
C TRP A 222 -9.29 -19.08 -5.65
N SER A 223 -9.52 -20.29 -5.15
CA SER A 223 -10.83 -20.95 -5.32
C SER A 223 -11.97 -20.26 -4.58
N GLY A 224 -11.66 -19.42 -3.57
CA GLY A 224 -12.60 -18.47 -2.96
C GLY A 224 -12.87 -17.21 -3.78
N GLY A 225 -12.14 -17.01 -4.88
CA GLY A 225 -12.22 -15.87 -5.79
C GLY A 225 -11.29 -14.71 -5.45
N GLY A 226 -10.53 -14.79 -4.35
CA GLY A 226 -9.52 -13.79 -4.03
C GLY A 226 -10.14 -12.44 -3.67
N TYR A 227 -9.34 -11.38 -3.80
CA TYR A 227 -9.81 -10.02 -3.60
C TYR A 227 -10.79 -9.53 -4.70
N LEU A 228 -10.88 -10.22 -5.86
CA LEU A 228 -11.93 -9.96 -6.85
C LEU A 228 -13.31 -10.33 -6.30
N ALA A 229 -13.42 -11.44 -5.56
CA ALA A 229 -14.68 -11.81 -4.89
C ALA A 229 -15.01 -10.87 -3.72
N VAL A 230 -14.00 -10.39 -2.99
CA VAL A 230 -14.18 -9.37 -1.94
C VAL A 230 -14.68 -8.06 -2.54
N ASP A 231 -14.05 -7.53 -3.59
CA ASP A 231 -14.49 -6.30 -4.27
C ASP A 231 -15.89 -6.44 -4.88
N THR A 232 -16.20 -7.56 -5.53
CA THR A 232 -17.55 -7.84 -6.04
C THR A 232 -18.61 -7.82 -4.91
N SER A 233 -18.25 -8.31 -3.73
CA SER A 233 -19.21 -8.48 -2.62
C SER A 233 -19.36 -7.25 -1.73
N VAL A 234 -18.27 -6.52 -1.48
CA VAL A 234 -18.20 -5.41 -0.53
C VAL A 234 -17.32 -4.26 -1.01
N GLY A 235 -16.79 -4.30 -2.23
CA GLY A 235 -15.96 -3.23 -2.78
C GLY A 235 -16.66 -1.88 -2.80
N TYR A 236 -17.98 -1.83 -3.00
CA TYR A 236 -18.74 -0.58 -2.92
C TYR A 236 -18.74 0.05 -1.51
N LEU A 237 -18.40 -0.71 -0.46
CA LEU A 237 -18.22 -0.23 0.91
C LEU A 237 -16.78 0.22 1.20
N ILE A 238 -15.81 -0.09 0.35
CA ILE A 238 -14.39 0.20 0.53
C ILE A 238 -14.05 1.43 -0.31
N ASP A 239 -13.48 2.45 0.31
CA ASP A 239 -13.21 3.73 -0.35
C ASP A 239 -12.07 3.60 -1.38
N TRP A 240 -10.96 2.93 -1.03
CA TRP A 240 -9.91 2.53 -1.97
C TRP A 240 -9.06 1.36 -1.45
N TYR A 241 -8.20 0.83 -2.32
CA TYR A 241 -7.25 -0.24 -2.04
C TYR A 241 -5.81 0.30 -2.09
N ASN A 242 -5.09 0.22 -0.97
CA ASN A 242 -3.65 0.44 -0.87
C ASN A 242 -2.91 -0.81 -1.36
N VAL A 243 -2.97 -1.10 -2.67
CA VAL A 243 -2.50 -2.39 -3.21
C VAL A 243 -0.99 -2.53 -3.03
N GLN A 244 -0.57 -3.55 -2.29
CA GLN A 244 0.85 -3.81 -2.05
C GLN A 244 1.49 -4.47 -3.28
N PHE A 245 2.20 -3.67 -4.09
CA PHE A 245 2.98 -4.13 -5.25
C PHE A 245 4.44 -4.44 -4.87
N TYR A 246 4.64 -5.13 -3.76
CA TYR A 246 5.94 -5.50 -3.18
C TYR A 246 5.82 -6.76 -2.33
N ASN A 247 6.95 -7.38 -1.96
CA ASN A 247 7.01 -8.69 -1.27
C ASN A 247 6.43 -9.89 -2.05
N GLN A 248 6.38 -9.84 -3.39
CA GLN A 248 5.76 -10.87 -4.22
C GLN A 248 6.74 -11.67 -5.09
N GLY A 249 8.03 -11.31 -5.04
CA GLY A 249 9.10 -11.96 -5.79
C GLY A 249 10.09 -10.92 -6.31
N ALA A 250 11.36 -11.31 -6.47
CA ALA A 250 12.47 -10.38 -6.72
C ALA A 250 12.27 -9.43 -7.92
N THR A 251 11.51 -9.86 -8.94
CA THR A 251 11.27 -9.06 -10.16
C THR A 251 9.85 -8.51 -10.26
N GLU A 252 8.96 -8.89 -9.34
CA GLU A 252 7.54 -8.59 -9.44
C GLU A 252 7.26 -7.11 -9.22
N TYR A 253 6.58 -6.51 -10.19
CA TYR A 253 6.19 -5.09 -10.18
C TYR A 253 7.36 -4.10 -10.04
N THR A 254 8.59 -4.46 -10.39
CA THR A 254 9.80 -3.61 -10.24
C THR A 254 10.05 -2.67 -11.43
N THR A 255 9.25 -2.77 -12.49
CA THR A 255 9.31 -1.92 -13.69
C THR A 255 7.95 -1.31 -13.97
N CYS A 256 7.87 -0.19 -14.70
CA CYS A 256 6.57 0.39 -15.05
C CYS A 256 5.71 -0.58 -15.87
N ALA A 257 6.31 -1.36 -16.77
CA ALA A 257 5.55 -2.36 -17.55
C ALA A 257 4.96 -3.46 -16.64
N GLY A 258 5.77 -4.00 -15.72
CA GLY A 258 5.35 -5.01 -14.76
C GLY A 258 4.32 -4.52 -13.75
N LEU A 259 4.47 -3.28 -13.30
CA LEU A 259 3.57 -2.63 -12.35
C LEU A 259 2.23 -2.25 -12.99
N LEU A 260 2.26 -1.69 -14.21
CA LEU A 260 1.08 -1.06 -14.80
C LEU A 260 0.30 -2.00 -15.71
N THR A 261 0.97 -2.70 -16.62
CA THR A 261 0.30 -3.27 -17.81
C THR A 261 0.45 -4.77 -17.98
N ALA A 262 1.51 -5.39 -17.47
CA ALA A 262 1.83 -6.78 -17.76
C ALA A 262 2.54 -7.44 -16.57
N SER A 263 1.77 -8.00 -15.64
CA SER A 263 2.32 -8.81 -14.57
C SER A 263 2.90 -10.13 -15.11
N SER A 264 3.69 -10.80 -14.29
CA SER A 264 4.36 -12.04 -14.70
C SER A 264 3.37 -13.20 -14.83
N SER A 265 3.84 -14.32 -15.39
CA SER A 265 3.11 -15.58 -15.33
C SER A 265 3.03 -16.18 -13.92
N VAL A 266 3.88 -15.74 -12.99
CA VAL A 266 3.83 -16.17 -11.59
C VAL A 266 2.60 -15.59 -10.93
N TRP A 267 2.24 -14.33 -11.21
CA TRP A 267 1.04 -13.66 -10.74
C TRP A 267 0.28 -13.05 -11.94
N PRO A 268 -0.47 -13.87 -12.70
CA PRO A 268 -1.08 -13.38 -13.94
C PRO A 268 -2.21 -12.39 -13.65
N GLU A 269 -2.28 -11.36 -14.47
CA GLU A 269 -3.33 -10.32 -14.50
C GLU A 269 -3.45 -9.46 -13.23
N THR A 270 -2.33 -9.22 -12.56
CA THR A 270 -2.25 -8.46 -11.31
C THR A 270 -1.51 -7.14 -11.46
N ALA A 271 -1.14 -6.72 -12.67
CA ALA A 271 -0.68 -5.35 -12.89
C ALA A 271 -1.88 -4.38 -12.77
N LEU A 272 -1.63 -3.11 -12.44
CA LEU A 272 -2.65 -2.11 -12.14
C LEU A 272 -3.85 -2.11 -13.13
N PHE A 273 -3.58 -2.00 -14.43
CA PHE A 273 -4.62 -1.96 -15.46
C PHE A 273 -5.24 -3.33 -15.74
N GLN A 274 -4.54 -4.42 -15.42
CA GLN A 274 -5.10 -5.78 -15.52
C GLN A 274 -6.05 -6.09 -14.35
N ILE A 275 -5.74 -5.61 -13.14
CA ILE A 275 -6.67 -5.67 -12.00
C ILE A 275 -7.95 -4.92 -12.35
N SER A 276 -7.81 -3.71 -12.93
CA SER A 276 -8.99 -2.94 -13.33
C SER A 276 -9.79 -3.61 -14.45
N ALA A 277 -9.11 -4.22 -15.44
CA ALA A 277 -9.78 -5.00 -16.48
C ALA A 277 -10.56 -6.22 -15.93
N ASN A 278 -10.19 -6.70 -14.73
CA ASN A 278 -10.88 -7.76 -14.01
C ASN A 278 -12.03 -7.26 -13.10
N GLY A 279 -12.39 -5.98 -13.17
CA GLY A 279 -13.64 -5.44 -12.62
C GLY A 279 -13.47 -4.44 -11.47
N VAL A 280 -12.27 -4.26 -10.94
CA VAL A 280 -12.03 -3.29 -9.86
C VAL A 280 -11.94 -1.88 -10.44
N SER A 281 -12.65 -0.92 -9.86
CA SER A 281 -12.64 0.46 -10.34
C SER A 281 -11.23 1.07 -10.26
N LEU A 282 -10.78 1.69 -11.35
CA LEU A 282 -9.41 2.18 -11.51
C LEU A 282 -9.06 3.29 -10.51
N ASP A 283 -10.03 4.14 -10.17
CA ASP A 283 -9.94 5.23 -9.19
C ASP A 283 -9.77 4.75 -7.75
N LYS A 284 -9.96 3.46 -7.49
CA LYS A 284 -9.73 2.82 -6.19
C LYS A 284 -8.36 2.16 -6.04
N LEU A 285 -7.60 2.00 -7.12
CA LEU A 285 -6.37 1.20 -7.10
C LEU A 285 -5.15 2.09 -6.83
N VAL A 286 -4.82 2.29 -5.55
CA VAL A 286 -3.63 3.05 -5.12
C VAL A 286 -2.39 2.17 -5.28
N ILE A 287 -1.32 2.73 -5.84
CA ILE A 287 -0.04 2.04 -6.03
C ILE A 287 0.73 2.03 -4.70
N GLY A 288 0.82 0.89 -4.02
CA GLY A 288 1.64 0.71 -2.83
C GLY A 288 3.07 0.31 -3.15
N LYS A 289 4.05 1.04 -2.59
CA LYS A 289 5.48 0.77 -2.76
C LYS A 289 6.31 0.93 -1.48
N PRO A 290 7.44 0.21 -1.36
CA PRO A 290 8.39 0.44 -0.27
C PRO A 290 9.05 1.82 -0.41
N GLY A 291 9.30 2.50 0.71
CA GLY A 291 10.00 3.78 0.78
C GLY A 291 11.46 3.63 0.39
N THR A 292 12.11 2.58 0.89
CA THR A 292 13.46 2.14 0.56
C THR A 292 13.50 0.64 0.26
N SER A 293 14.65 0.15 -0.22
CA SER A 293 14.87 -1.29 -0.40
C SER A 293 14.97 -2.08 0.90
N ALA A 294 15.10 -1.41 2.07
CA ALA A 294 15.16 -2.07 3.37
C ALA A 294 13.77 -2.26 4.00
N ASP A 295 12.76 -1.53 3.52
CA ASP A 295 11.40 -1.57 4.09
C ASP A 295 10.60 -2.80 3.63
N ALA A 296 11.07 -3.52 2.61
CA ALA A 296 10.41 -4.70 2.06
C ALA A 296 11.45 -5.66 1.45
N SER A 297 11.15 -6.96 1.41
CA SER A 297 12.04 -7.97 0.83
C SER A 297 12.24 -7.82 -0.68
N ASN A 298 11.29 -7.25 -1.42
CA ASN A 298 11.39 -6.96 -2.86
C ASN A 298 10.32 -5.96 -3.30
N GLY A 299 10.39 -5.51 -4.56
CA GLY A 299 9.35 -4.66 -5.17
C GLY A 299 9.61 -3.14 -5.09
N TYR A 300 10.72 -2.73 -4.47
CA TYR A 300 11.19 -1.34 -4.46
C TYR A 300 11.39 -0.80 -5.89
N ILE A 301 11.00 0.45 -6.10
CA ILE A 301 11.30 1.25 -7.30
C ILE A 301 11.86 2.58 -6.82
N ASP A 302 12.98 3.03 -7.40
CA ASP A 302 13.53 4.36 -7.14
C ASP A 302 12.45 5.47 -7.33
N PRO A 303 12.33 6.46 -6.43
CA PRO A 303 11.27 7.48 -6.50
C PRO A 303 11.14 8.19 -7.85
N SER A 304 12.25 8.49 -8.53
CA SER A 304 12.22 9.16 -9.85
C SER A 304 11.70 8.23 -10.95
N THR A 305 12.05 6.94 -10.85
CA THR A 305 11.51 5.91 -11.74
C THR A 305 10.02 5.69 -11.46
N LEU A 306 9.62 5.65 -10.19
CA LEU A 306 8.21 5.53 -9.80
C LEU A 306 7.40 6.73 -10.30
N ALA A 307 7.94 7.95 -10.25
CA ALA A 307 7.30 9.14 -10.83
C ALA A 307 7.04 8.99 -12.34
N THR A 308 7.95 8.33 -13.06
CA THR A 308 7.75 7.99 -14.49
C THR A 308 6.58 7.02 -14.67
N CYS A 309 6.49 5.99 -13.83
CA CYS A 309 5.36 5.05 -13.87
C CYS A 309 4.04 5.75 -13.53
N VAL A 310 4.02 6.63 -12.52
CA VAL A 310 2.85 7.44 -12.12
C VAL A 310 2.39 8.33 -13.28
N ALA A 311 3.31 9.03 -13.96
CA ALA A 311 3.00 9.83 -15.14
C ALA A 311 2.44 8.99 -16.30
N GLN A 312 3.01 7.80 -16.53
CA GLN A 312 2.52 6.87 -17.54
C GLN A 312 1.09 6.39 -17.21
N ALA A 313 0.84 5.96 -15.98
CA ALA A 313 -0.48 5.54 -15.52
C ALA A 313 -1.52 6.66 -15.68
N ALA A 314 -1.17 7.88 -15.29
CA ALA A 314 -2.02 9.06 -15.47
C ALA A 314 -2.35 9.34 -16.93
N SER A 315 -1.37 9.20 -17.84
CA SER A 315 -1.61 9.34 -19.28
C SER A 315 -2.57 8.28 -19.85
N MET A 316 -2.74 7.17 -19.14
CA MET A 316 -3.66 6.07 -19.45
C MET A 316 -5.01 6.18 -18.72
N GLY A 317 -5.26 7.29 -17.99
CA GLY A 317 -6.53 7.59 -17.34
C GLY A 317 -6.64 7.15 -15.88
N TRP A 318 -5.54 6.77 -15.22
CA TRP A 318 -5.52 6.46 -13.79
C TRP A 318 -5.23 7.70 -12.93
N ASP A 319 -5.93 7.86 -11.81
CA ASP A 319 -5.78 9.01 -10.92
C ASP A 319 -5.89 8.67 -9.41
N ALA A 320 -5.79 7.39 -9.04
CA ALA A 320 -6.05 6.96 -7.66
C ALA A 320 -4.97 7.41 -6.64
N GLY A 321 -3.68 7.45 -7.01
CA GLY A 321 -2.59 7.93 -6.15
C GLY A 321 -1.63 6.85 -5.61
N VAL A 322 -0.79 7.19 -4.63
CA VAL A 322 0.33 6.35 -4.17
C VAL A 322 0.29 6.14 -2.66
N MET A 323 0.55 4.91 -2.24
CA MET A 323 0.78 4.52 -0.85
C MET A 323 2.25 4.16 -0.65
N VAL A 324 2.81 4.48 0.51
CA VAL A 324 4.18 4.11 0.86
C VAL A 324 4.30 3.39 2.20
N TRP A 325 5.08 2.31 2.18
CA TRP A 325 5.62 1.62 3.35
C TRP A 325 7.13 1.89 3.41
N GLN A 326 7.63 2.87 4.15
CA GLN A 326 6.95 3.58 5.22
C GLN A 326 7.63 4.91 5.57
N TYR A 327 6.94 5.75 6.35
CA TYR A 327 7.55 6.89 7.03
C TYR A 327 8.34 6.40 8.27
N PRO A 328 9.49 7.01 8.63
CA PRO A 328 10.16 8.19 8.05
C PRO A 328 11.08 7.91 6.86
N ASP A 329 11.19 6.68 6.38
CA ASP A 329 12.07 6.35 5.26
C ASP A 329 11.58 6.99 3.94
N ALA A 330 10.27 7.23 3.83
CA ALA A 330 9.62 8.04 2.81
C ALA A 330 9.06 9.34 3.39
N THR A 331 9.85 10.42 3.35
CA THR A 331 9.46 11.76 3.83
C THR A 331 8.70 12.59 2.77
N SER A 332 8.39 13.85 3.09
CA SER A 332 7.86 14.84 2.13
C SER A 332 8.64 14.90 0.80
N SER A 333 9.98 14.76 0.82
CA SER A 333 10.80 14.80 -0.39
C SER A 333 10.58 13.58 -1.29
N TRP A 334 10.31 12.41 -0.68
CA TRP A 334 10.00 11.18 -1.40
C TRP A 334 8.69 11.35 -2.17
N ILE A 335 7.63 11.80 -1.48
CA ILE A 335 6.32 11.92 -2.13
C ILE A 335 6.27 13.07 -3.13
N GLU A 336 6.99 14.17 -2.90
CA GLU A 336 7.15 15.24 -3.88
C GLU A 336 7.78 14.71 -5.17
N THR A 337 8.83 13.88 -5.05
CA THR A 337 9.49 13.25 -6.20
C THR A 337 8.53 12.33 -6.95
N VAL A 338 7.86 11.42 -6.24
CA VAL A 338 6.94 10.43 -6.85
C VAL A 338 5.74 11.08 -7.52
N ARG A 339 5.19 12.14 -6.91
CA ARG A 339 4.09 12.92 -7.50
C ARG A 339 4.52 13.65 -8.76
N GLY A 340 5.76 14.12 -8.80
CA GLY A 340 6.36 14.80 -9.95
C GLY A 340 5.48 15.93 -10.50
N SER A 341 5.52 16.13 -11.82
CA SER A 341 4.63 17.10 -12.48
C SER A 341 3.20 16.60 -12.67
N THR A 342 2.94 15.30 -12.45
CA THR A 342 1.64 14.67 -12.65
C THR A 342 0.64 15.12 -11.60
N PHE A 343 1.08 15.15 -10.34
CA PHE A 343 0.26 15.55 -9.20
C PHE A 343 0.99 16.57 -8.32
N PRO A 344 1.28 17.80 -8.80
CA PRO A 344 2.15 18.73 -8.08
C PRO A 344 1.66 19.01 -6.65
N VAL A 345 2.60 19.16 -5.70
CA VAL A 345 2.31 19.58 -4.34
C VAL A 345 2.10 21.10 -4.34
N SER A 346 0.97 21.56 -3.82
CA SER A 346 0.63 22.99 -3.76
C SER A 346 1.69 23.75 -2.95
N GLY A 347 2.38 24.71 -3.58
CA GLY A 347 3.43 25.51 -2.93
C GLY A 347 4.86 25.08 -3.24
N SER A 348 5.07 23.93 -3.90
CA SER A 348 6.39 23.57 -4.43
C SER A 348 6.77 24.49 -5.59
N PRO A 349 8.02 24.99 -5.67
CA PRO A 349 8.48 25.72 -6.83
C PRO A 349 8.38 24.80 -8.04
N SER A 350 7.50 25.17 -8.99
CA SER A 350 7.39 24.47 -10.27
C SER A 350 8.80 24.35 -10.87
N PRO A 351 9.24 23.15 -11.32
CA PRO A 351 10.50 23.04 -12.02
C PRO A 351 10.39 23.90 -13.27
N SER A 352 11.07 25.05 -13.24
CA SER A 352 11.14 25.97 -14.36
C SER A 352 11.66 25.18 -15.57
N PRO A 353 11.07 25.33 -16.76
CA PRO A 353 11.55 24.62 -17.94
C PRO A 353 13.02 25.01 -18.15
N SER A 354 13.91 24.03 -17.98
CA SER A 354 15.33 24.22 -18.20
C SER A 354 15.53 24.74 -19.63
N PRO A 355 16.26 25.85 -19.85
CA PRO A 355 16.38 26.43 -21.17
C PRO A 355 17.09 25.45 -22.09
N SER A 356 16.45 25.19 -23.23
CA SER A 356 16.99 24.42 -24.34
C SER A 356 18.42 24.90 -24.69
N PRO A 357 19.42 24.01 -24.86
CA PRO A 357 20.77 24.45 -25.17
C PRO A 357 20.81 25.06 -26.58
N SER A 358 21.01 26.38 -26.63
CA SER A 358 21.38 27.10 -27.85
C SER A 358 22.81 26.71 -28.27
N PRO A 359 23.11 26.58 -29.58
CA PRO A 359 24.34 25.94 -30.04
C PRO A 359 25.55 26.84 -29.80
N SER A 360 26.57 26.32 -29.12
CA SER A 360 27.87 26.96 -28.98
C SER A 360 28.86 26.44 -30.03
N PRO A 361 29.84 27.25 -30.46
CA PRO A 361 30.48 27.10 -31.77
C PRO A 361 31.54 26.00 -31.81
N THR A 362 31.62 25.39 -32.99
CA THR A 362 32.59 24.40 -33.43
C THR A 362 34.03 24.84 -33.17
N THR A 363 34.79 24.03 -32.43
CA THR A 363 36.26 24.08 -32.48
C THR A 363 36.75 22.81 -33.15
N THR A 364 37.40 23.01 -34.29
CA THR A 364 37.96 21.98 -35.18
C THR A 364 39.23 21.39 -34.57
N THR A 365 39.26 20.07 -34.35
CA THR A 365 40.52 19.34 -34.22
C THR A 365 40.49 18.10 -35.10
N THR A 366 41.44 18.07 -36.03
CA THR A 366 41.60 17.15 -37.14
C THR A 366 42.28 15.84 -36.71
N THR A 367 41.63 14.73 -37.05
CA THR A 367 42.13 13.42 -37.53
C THR A 367 43.35 12.74 -36.87
N SER A 368 43.14 11.51 -36.40
CA SER A 368 43.93 10.36 -36.88
C SER A 368 43.14 9.06 -36.74
N MET A 369 42.69 8.53 -37.88
CA MET A 369 42.25 7.14 -38.03
C MET A 369 43.47 6.22 -38.05
N LEU A 370 43.38 5.06 -37.41
CA LEU A 370 44.05 3.84 -37.87
C LEU A 370 43.22 2.61 -37.47
N THR A 371 42.87 1.87 -38.50
CA THR A 371 42.19 0.56 -38.57
C THR A 371 43.10 -0.59 -38.18
N SER A 372 42.55 -1.63 -37.53
CA SER A 372 42.85 -3.05 -37.87
C SER A 372 41.99 -4.07 -37.11
N THR A 373 41.11 -4.70 -37.88
CA THR A 373 40.59 -6.10 -37.93
C THR A 373 41.03 -7.19 -36.91
N THR A 374 39.99 -7.87 -36.38
CA THR A 374 39.73 -9.33 -36.18
C THR A 374 40.86 -10.36 -35.98
N SER A 375 40.73 -11.19 -34.93
CA SER A 375 40.62 -12.68 -35.03
C SER A 375 40.28 -13.36 -33.69
N MET A 376 39.66 -14.55 -33.79
CA MET A 376 39.03 -15.39 -32.76
C MET A 376 39.96 -16.16 -31.80
N SER A 377 39.33 -16.65 -30.72
CA SER A 377 39.46 -17.98 -30.08
C SER A 377 40.25 -18.17 -28.78
N ALA A 378 39.47 -18.63 -27.79
CA ALA A 378 39.63 -19.84 -26.96
C ALA A 378 40.41 -19.82 -25.62
N THR A 379 39.69 -20.38 -24.64
CA THR A 379 40.10 -21.26 -23.52
C THR A 379 40.50 -20.66 -22.16
N SER A 380 39.74 -21.14 -21.16
CA SER A 380 39.95 -21.13 -19.71
C SER A 380 41.28 -21.81 -19.31
N PRO A 381 41.92 -21.43 -18.18
CA PRO A 381 41.78 -22.28 -16.98
C PRO A 381 41.71 -21.53 -15.62
N ALA A 382 41.34 -22.32 -14.61
CA ALA A 382 41.11 -22.03 -13.18
C ALA A 382 42.30 -21.43 -12.39
N PRO A 383 42.05 -20.79 -11.23
CA PRO A 383 43.13 -20.31 -10.36
C PRO A 383 43.60 -21.36 -9.34
N THR A 384 44.92 -21.44 -9.19
CA THR A 384 45.64 -22.22 -8.19
C THR A 384 45.90 -21.35 -6.95
N SER A 385 45.82 -21.99 -5.79
CA SER A 385 46.03 -21.47 -4.44
C SER A 385 47.49 -21.11 -4.15
N THR A 386 47.70 -20.02 -3.41
CA THR A 386 48.99 -19.68 -2.77
C THR A 386 48.80 -19.37 -1.29
N THR A 387 49.43 -20.20 -0.47
CA THR A 387 49.58 -20.11 0.98
C THR A 387 50.67 -19.10 1.36
N THR A 388 50.41 -18.24 2.35
CA THR A 388 51.50 -17.55 3.07
C THR A 388 51.20 -17.46 4.56
N THR A 389 52.21 -17.81 5.36
CA THR A 389 52.20 -18.08 6.80
C THR A 389 52.29 -16.82 7.66
N ALA A 390 51.73 -16.92 8.87
CA ALA A 390 51.53 -15.91 9.91
C ALA A 390 52.79 -15.34 10.60
N THR A 391 52.61 -14.22 11.31
CA THR A 391 53.42 -13.81 12.47
C THR A 391 52.49 -13.39 13.61
N SER A 392 52.83 -13.82 14.81
CA SER A 392 52.04 -13.93 16.05
C SER A 392 52.17 -12.74 17.01
N THR A 393 51.10 -12.44 17.75
CA THR A 393 51.15 -11.96 19.15
C THR A 393 49.93 -12.46 19.95
N THR A 394 50.22 -12.99 21.14
CA THR A 394 49.41 -13.62 22.21
C THR A 394 48.53 -12.60 22.96
N THR A 395 47.45 -12.85 23.73
CA THR A 395 46.92 -14.02 24.48
C THR A 395 45.48 -13.67 24.96
N ALA A 396 44.55 -14.63 24.98
CA ALA A 396 43.62 -14.91 26.11
C ALA A 396 42.74 -16.12 25.74
N ALA A 397 42.63 -17.08 26.66
CA ALA A 397 42.11 -18.43 26.43
C ALA A 397 40.58 -18.53 26.39
N THR A 398 40.06 -19.40 25.53
CA THR A 398 38.68 -19.91 25.50
C THR A 398 38.77 -21.38 25.02
N PRO A 399 37.95 -22.32 25.52
CA PRO A 399 38.25 -23.76 25.51
C PRO A 399 38.25 -24.39 24.10
N SER A 400 38.97 -25.52 23.98
CA SER A 400 39.22 -26.27 22.74
C SER A 400 37.96 -26.57 21.91
N PRO A 401 37.99 -26.38 20.57
CA PRO A 401 36.91 -26.79 19.69
C PRO A 401 36.99 -28.30 19.45
N THR A 402 35.84 -28.96 19.44
CA THR A 402 35.71 -30.32 18.93
C THR A 402 35.99 -30.34 17.43
N SER A 403 36.63 -31.41 16.95
CA SER A 403 37.15 -31.56 15.58
C SER A 403 36.08 -31.69 14.47
N SER A 404 34.85 -31.25 14.73
CA SER A 404 33.67 -31.48 13.89
C SER A 404 33.37 -30.37 12.87
N CYS A 405 33.96 -29.18 13.03
CA CYS A 405 33.66 -28.02 12.16
C CYS A 405 34.81 -27.61 11.23
N ALA A 406 35.79 -28.50 11.03
CA ALA A 406 36.95 -28.22 10.20
C ALA A 406 36.55 -28.11 8.71
N GLY A 407 36.57 -26.87 8.18
CA GLY A 407 36.39 -26.58 6.76
C GLY A 407 35.14 -25.75 6.40
N ALA A 408 34.20 -25.57 7.34
CA ALA A 408 33.06 -24.67 7.14
C ALA A 408 33.46 -23.22 7.45
N SER A 409 33.05 -22.29 6.59
CA SER A 409 33.28 -20.86 6.81
C SER A 409 32.21 -20.30 7.76
N ALA A 410 32.52 -19.21 8.48
CA ALA A 410 31.49 -18.53 9.26
C ALA A 410 30.37 -18.03 8.34
N TRP A 411 29.12 -18.08 8.81
CA TRP A 411 28.00 -17.49 8.10
C TRP A 411 28.22 -15.98 7.93
N VAL A 412 27.88 -15.45 6.75
CA VAL A 412 28.07 -14.05 6.39
C VAL A 412 26.76 -13.50 5.86
N ASN A 413 26.34 -12.38 6.44
CA ASN A 413 25.21 -11.61 5.93
C ASN A 413 25.47 -11.16 4.48
N ASN A 414 24.45 -11.18 3.64
CA ASN A 414 24.46 -10.80 2.23
C ASN A 414 25.35 -11.71 1.37
N VAL A 415 25.41 -12.99 1.75
CA VAL A 415 25.94 -14.10 0.93
C VAL A 415 24.80 -15.09 0.71
N ALA A 416 24.57 -15.43 -0.56
CA ALA A 416 23.62 -16.47 -0.92
C ALA A 416 24.23 -17.87 -0.72
N TYR A 417 23.47 -18.73 -0.06
CA TYR A 417 23.79 -20.13 0.20
C TYR A 417 22.81 -21.04 -0.56
N VAL A 418 23.31 -22.09 -1.19
CA VAL A 418 22.51 -23.11 -1.89
C VAL A 418 22.41 -24.38 -1.06
N THR A 419 21.44 -25.26 -1.39
CA THR A 419 21.29 -26.56 -0.73
C THR A 419 22.62 -27.33 -0.69
N GLY A 420 23.04 -27.71 0.53
CA GLY A 420 24.28 -28.43 0.80
C GLY A 420 25.43 -27.56 1.29
N ASP A 421 25.34 -26.23 1.20
CA ASP A 421 26.38 -25.34 1.74
C ASP A 421 26.43 -25.41 3.27
N GLN A 422 27.63 -25.42 3.83
CA GLN A 422 27.87 -25.54 5.27
C GLN A 422 28.52 -24.28 5.84
N VAL A 423 27.98 -23.80 6.95
CA VAL A 423 28.49 -22.62 7.66
C VAL A 423 28.56 -22.84 9.17
N THR A 424 29.43 -22.10 9.84
CA THR A 424 29.42 -21.99 11.30
C THR A 424 28.69 -20.72 11.74
N TYR A 425 27.78 -20.84 12.70
CA TYR A 425 27.04 -19.72 13.27
C TYR A 425 26.70 -20.00 14.74
N ASP A 426 26.97 -19.03 15.62
CA ASP A 426 26.79 -19.09 17.08
C ASP A 426 27.41 -20.32 17.78
N GLY A 427 28.55 -20.80 17.25
CA GLY A 427 29.23 -21.97 17.81
C GLY A 427 28.68 -23.32 17.32
N ASP A 428 27.80 -23.34 16.32
CA ASP A 428 27.23 -24.57 15.76
C ASP A 428 27.48 -24.66 14.24
N LEU A 429 27.47 -25.88 13.70
CA LEU A 429 27.53 -26.18 12.27
C LEU A 429 26.13 -26.35 11.70
N TRP A 430 25.88 -25.70 10.57
CA TRP A 430 24.59 -25.68 9.88
C TRP A 430 24.75 -25.97 8.40
N THR A 431 23.82 -26.75 7.84
CA THR A 431 23.74 -27.02 6.40
C THR A 431 22.49 -26.36 5.80
N ALA A 432 22.66 -25.59 4.73
CA ALA A 432 21.54 -25.04 3.98
C ALA A 432 20.75 -26.17 3.29
N ASN A 433 19.42 -26.22 3.47
CA ASN A 433 18.57 -27.22 2.81
C ASN A 433 17.84 -26.69 1.57
N GLN A 434 17.82 -25.36 1.40
CA GLN A 434 17.27 -24.64 0.26
C GLN A 434 18.11 -23.39 -0.02
N TRP A 435 17.91 -22.78 -1.19
CA TRP A 435 18.53 -21.48 -1.50
C TRP A 435 18.06 -20.44 -0.48
N ASN A 436 18.98 -19.72 0.15
CA ASN A 436 18.70 -18.66 1.09
C ASN A 436 19.81 -17.59 1.05
N GLU A 437 19.47 -16.36 1.41
CA GLU A 437 20.38 -15.22 1.53
C GLU A 437 19.86 -14.35 2.69
N ASP A 438 20.77 -13.79 3.49
CA ASP A 438 20.46 -13.00 4.70
C ASP A 438 19.67 -13.72 5.81
N GLU A 439 19.43 -15.02 5.68
CA GLU A 439 18.81 -15.81 6.73
C GLU A 439 19.88 -16.38 7.68
N THR A 440 19.81 -16.00 8.95
CA THR A 440 20.66 -16.56 10.00
C THR A 440 20.32 -18.03 10.27
N PRO A 441 21.31 -18.93 10.35
CA PRO A 441 21.08 -20.31 10.75
C PRO A 441 20.33 -20.43 12.09
N GLY A 442 19.31 -21.30 12.12
CA GLY A 442 18.36 -21.42 13.23
C GLY A 442 17.11 -20.52 13.13
N GLY A 443 16.96 -19.76 12.04
CA GLY A 443 15.79 -18.94 11.76
C GLY A 443 14.48 -19.72 11.53
N LEU A 444 13.34 -19.02 11.65
CA LEU A 444 12.00 -19.62 11.57
C LEU A 444 11.59 -20.10 10.16
N SER A 445 12.35 -19.73 9.12
CA SER A 445 12.07 -20.15 7.74
C SER A 445 12.37 -21.63 7.53
N GLY A 446 13.24 -22.21 8.35
CA GLY A 446 13.68 -23.59 8.23
C GLY A 446 14.69 -23.81 7.10
N ALA A 447 15.30 -22.76 6.51
CA ALA A 447 16.29 -22.91 5.44
C ALA A 447 17.60 -23.57 5.87
N TRP A 448 17.85 -23.63 7.17
CA TRP A 448 19.05 -24.21 7.77
C TRP A 448 18.70 -25.43 8.60
N THR A 449 19.44 -26.50 8.38
CA THR A 449 19.40 -27.70 9.22
C THR A 449 20.58 -27.68 10.17
N TYR A 450 20.31 -27.80 11.47
CA TYR A 450 21.33 -27.96 12.50
C TYR A 450 22.02 -29.32 12.34
N ASP A 451 23.35 -29.33 12.30
CA ASP A 451 24.13 -30.57 12.24
C ASP A 451 24.69 -30.94 13.61
N ASN A 452 25.61 -30.14 14.15
CA ASN A 452 26.27 -30.40 15.42
C ASN A 452 27.00 -29.16 15.96
N ALA A 453 27.31 -29.16 17.26
CA ALA A 453 28.12 -28.13 17.88
C ALA A 453 29.57 -28.09 17.37
N CYS A 454 30.11 -26.88 17.38
CA CYS A 454 31.53 -26.52 17.25
C CYS A 454 32.07 -26.09 18.63
#